data_AF-A0A3D2UE51-F1
#
_entry.id   AF-A0A3D2UE51-F1
#
_cell.length_a   1.000
_cell.length_b   1.000
_cell.length_c   1.000
_cell.angle_alpha   90.00
_cell.angle_beta   90.00
_cell.angle_gamma   90.00
#
_symmetry.space_group_name_H-M   'P 1'
#
loop_
_entity.id
_entity.type
_entity.pdbx_description
1 polymer ?
#
loop_
_entity_poly.entity_id
_entity_poly.type
_entity_poly.pdbx_seq_one_letter_code
_entity_poly.pdbx_strand_id
1 'polypeptide(L)'
;MKNIIKCIALVGILAAPFVIATPALAQFQNVGSIDFPTSASGEAQQHFLRGVAILHSFGWEQAREQFNAAQEIDPDFAMAYWGESLTYNHPLVSQMDATDPSATLARLAPTREARLAKAPTPREKGFLNAVEILWGDGDHVDRRVGYMEAMEALYAAYPEDAEVAAFYSLSMLSAVAATRDLSQRL
;
A
#
# COMPACT_ATOMS: atom_id res chain seq x y z
N MET A 1 79.31 -18.86 -7.81
CA MET A 1 79.26 -20.06 -6.95
C MET A 1 79.02 -19.62 -5.51
N LYS A 2 78.06 -20.27 -4.82
CA LYS A 2 77.73 -20.25 -3.38
C LYS A 2 76.87 -19.08 -2.85
N ASN A 3 75.64 -19.48 -2.50
CA ASN A 3 74.60 -18.81 -1.71
C ASN A 3 75.10 -18.37 -0.32
N ILE A 4 74.41 -17.39 0.31
CA ILE A 4 74.03 -17.43 1.74
C ILE A 4 72.94 -16.36 2.04
N ILE A 5 71.74 -16.88 2.32
CA ILE A 5 70.82 -16.53 3.42
C ILE A 5 70.57 -15.04 3.71
N LYS A 6 69.33 -14.59 3.47
CA LYS A 6 68.73 -13.51 4.27
C LYS A 6 67.35 -13.89 4.80
N CYS A 7 67.19 -13.50 6.06
CA CYS A 7 66.20 -13.89 7.03
C CYS A 7 64.74 -13.66 6.61
N ILE A 8 63.91 -14.64 6.94
CA ILE A 8 62.46 -14.54 7.04
C ILE A 8 62.15 -13.67 8.26
N ALA A 9 61.45 -12.56 8.05
CA ALA A 9 60.75 -11.85 9.12
C ALA A 9 59.24 -12.00 8.87
N LEU A 10 58.62 -12.73 9.79
CA LEU A 10 57.20 -13.04 9.84
C LEU A 10 56.42 -11.77 10.21
N VAL A 11 55.60 -11.24 9.29
CA VAL A 11 54.59 -10.23 9.62
C VAL A 11 53.24 -10.93 9.64
N GLY A 12 52.76 -11.22 10.85
CA GLY A 12 51.42 -11.77 11.06
C GLY A 12 50.38 -10.71 10.74
N ILE A 13 49.74 -10.82 9.58
CA ILE A 13 48.53 -10.04 9.25
C ILE A 13 47.35 -10.80 9.88
N LEU A 14 46.87 -10.31 11.02
CA LEU A 14 45.56 -10.65 11.54
C LEU A 14 44.51 -10.05 10.60
N ALA A 15 44.09 -10.83 9.61
CA ALA A 15 42.93 -10.51 8.78
C ALA A 15 41.66 -10.78 9.60
N ALA A 16 41.17 -9.76 10.31
CA ALA A 16 39.81 -9.80 10.82
C ALA A 16 38.84 -9.78 9.62
N PRO A 17 37.86 -10.69 9.53
CA PRO A 17 36.86 -10.62 8.48
C PRO A 17 36.02 -9.39 8.73
N PHE A 18 36.15 -8.39 7.86
CA PHE A 18 35.24 -7.27 7.79
C PHE A 18 33.90 -7.81 7.27
N VAL A 19 33.03 -8.20 8.20
CA VAL A 19 31.64 -8.53 7.88
C VAL A 19 31.00 -7.22 7.46
N ILE A 20 30.88 -7.00 6.14
CA ILE A 20 30.06 -5.93 5.60
C ILE A 20 28.62 -6.30 5.93
N ALA A 21 28.13 -5.83 7.08
CA ALA A 21 26.70 -5.81 7.34
C ALA A 21 26.11 -4.79 6.36
N THR A 22 25.62 -5.27 5.21
CA THR A 22 24.74 -4.44 4.37
C THR A 22 23.57 -4.02 5.26
N PRO A 23 23.36 -2.72 5.50
CA PRO A 23 22.30 -2.28 6.38
C PRO A 23 20.96 -2.72 5.78
N ALA A 24 20.01 -3.07 6.65
CA ALA A 24 18.64 -3.51 6.32
C ALA A 24 17.84 -2.52 5.42
N LEU A 25 18.42 -1.37 5.06
CA LEU A 25 17.87 -0.39 4.12
C LEU A 25 17.68 -0.93 2.70
N ALA A 26 18.46 -1.94 2.29
CA ALA A 26 18.34 -2.52 0.95
C ALA A 26 17.00 -3.26 0.73
N GLN A 27 16.33 -3.68 1.80
CA GLN A 27 15.12 -4.50 1.71
C GLN A 27 13.87 -3.71 1.29
N PHE A 28 13.89 -2.38 1.45
CA PHE A 28 12.76 -1.50 1.13
C PHE A 28 12.85 -0.82 -0.23
N GLN A 29 13.89 -1.07 -1.04
CA GLN A 29 14.04 -0.48 -2.39
C GLN A 29 13.50 -1.37 -3.50
N ASN A 30 13.26 -2.66 -3.24
CA ASN A 30 12.71 -3.60 -4.23
C ASN A 30 11.44 -4.26 -3.68
N VAL A 31 10.27 -3.64 -3.89
CA VAL A 31 8.97 -4.21 -3.51
C VAL A 31 8.25 -4.89 -4.68
N GLY A 32 9.01 -5.32 -5.69
CA GLY A 32 8.46 -5.89 -6.92
C GLY A 32 7.84 -4.84 -7.85
N SER A 33 7.06 -5.31 -8.81
CA SER A 33 6.36 -4.49 -9.79
C SER A 33 4.90 -4.94 -9.87
N ILE A 34 4.01 -3.98 -9.92
CA ILE A 34 2.56 -4.20 -10.11
C ILE A 34 2.12 -3.47 -11.38
N ASP A 35 1.04 -3.95 -11.99
CA ASP A 35 0.36 -3.24 -13.06
C ASP A 35 -0.94 -2.64 -12.52
N PHE A 36 -0.91 -1.33 -12.24
CA PHE A 36 -2.05 -0.58 -11.72
C PHE A 36 -2.22 0.69 -12.54
N PRO A 37 -2.81 0.62 -13.74
CA PRO A 37 -3.03 1.80 -14.56
C PRO A 37 -3.99 2.76 -13.86
N THR A 38 -3.63 4.05 -13.89
CA THR A 38 -4.44 5.16 -13.38
C THR A 38 -4.48 6.28 -14.44
N SER A 39 -5.19 7.36 -14.13
CA SER A 39 -5.23 8.59 -14.91
C SER A 39 -3.98 9.45 -14.75
N ALA A 40 -3.15 9.20 -13.73
CA ALA A 40 -1.88 9.89 -13.56
C ALA A 40 -0.80 9.33 -14.48
N SER A 41 0.26 10.09 -14.66
CA SER A 41 1.43 9.69 -15.43
C SER A 41 2.71 10.22 -14.81
N GLY A 42 3.87 9.83 -15.35
CA GLY A 42 5.15 10.31 -14.87
C GLY A 42 5.43 9.92 -13.41
N GLU A 43 6.01 10.86 -12.66
CA GLU A 43 6.52 10.61 -11.31
C GLU A 43 5.40 10.36 -10.28
N ALA A 44 4.25 11.03 -10.39
CA ALA A 44 3.10 10.78 -9.52
C ALA A 44 2.61 9.32 -9.61
N GLN A 45 2.52 8.79 -10.84
CA GLN A 45 2.16 7.39 -11.07
C GLN A 45 3.23 6.43 -10.53
N GLN A 46 4.52 6.77 -10.64
CA GLN A 46 5.60 5.93 -10.12
C GLN A 46 5.54 5.84 -8.59
N HIS A 47 5.36 6.97 -7.90
CA HIS A 47 5.16 6.99 -6.46
C HIS A 47 3.90 6.22 -6.05
N PHE A 48 2.79 6.38 -6.76
CA PHE A 48 1.58 5.61 -6.49
C PHE A 48 1.81 4.10 -6.63
N LEU A 49 2.40 3.63 -7.73
CA LEU A 49 2.71 2.21 -7.93
C LEU A 49 3.61 1.67 -6.81
N ARG A 50 4.59 2.47 -6.39
CA ARG A 50 5.48 2.13 -5.28
C ARG A 50 4.72 2.02 -3.96
N GLY A 51 3.85 2.99 -3.68
CA GLY A 51 3.00 3.01 -2.49
C GLY A 51 2.10 1.78 -2.41
N VAL A 52 1.41 1.43 -3.50
CA VAL A 52 0.53 0.25 -3.55
C VAL A 52 1.33 -1.05 -3.38
N ALA A 53 2.49 -1.18 -4.04
CA ALA A 53 3.32 -2.37 -3.88
C ALA A 53 3.82 -2.56 -2.44
N ILE A 54 4.15 -1.46 -1.73
CA ILE A 54 4.45 -1.50 -0.29
C ILE A 54 3.20 -1.84 0.53
N LEU A 55 2.04 -1.29 0.17
CA LEU A 55 0.76 -1.49 0.84
C LEU A 55 0.32 -2.96 0.83
N HIS A 56 0.55 -3.67 -0.28
CA HIS A 56 0.33 -5.13 -0.39
C HIS A 56 1.17 -5.95 0.59
N SER A 57 2.27 -5.37 1.10
CA SER A 57 3.11 -5.97 2.14
C SER A 57 2.83 -5.40 3.55
N PHE A 58 1.72 -4.69 3.72
CA PHE A 58 1.31 -4.05 4.98
C PHE A 58 2.34 -3.01 5.51
N GLY A 59 3.12 -2.39 4.63
CA GLY A 59 4.10 -1.35 4.95
C GLY A 59 3.48 0.04 5.06
N TRP A 60 2.67 0.27 6.08
CA TRP A 60 1.77 1.43 6.17
C TRP A 60 2.46 2.79 6.09
N GLU A 61 3.49 3.01 6.91
CA GLU A 61 4.19 4.29 6.98
C GLU A 61 4.91 4.60 5.67
N GLN A 62 5.64 3.63 5.12
CA GLN A 62 6.39 3.80 3.88
C GLN A 62 5.45 3.98 2.68
N ALA A 63 4.32 3.27 2.65
CA ALA A 63 3.31 3.47 1.61
C ALA A 63 2.73 4.89 1.68
N ARG A 64 2.47 5.40 2.90
CA ARG A 64 1.95 6.75 3.12
C ARG A 64 2.90 7.82 2.61
N GLU A 65 4.20 7.67 2.84
CA GLU A 65 5.22 8.58 2.29
C GLU A 65 5.15 8.64 0.76
N GLN A 66 4.98 7.50 0.09
CA GLN A 66 4.87 7.46 -1.38
C GLN A 66 3.57 8.10 -1.86
N PHE A 67 2.44 7.84 -1.20
CA PHE A 67 1.18 8.47 -1.58
C PHE A 67 1.20 9.98 -1.36
N ASN A 68 1.80 10.47 -0.29
CA ASN A 68 2.00 11.90 -0.05
C ASN A 68 2.87 12.53 -1.14
N ALA A 69 3.98 11.87 -1.53
CA ALA A 69 4.81 12.35 -2.64
C ALA A 69 4.04 12.44 -3.97
N ALA A 70 3.18 11.44 -4.25
CA ALA A 70 2.31 11.49 -5.43
C ALA A 70 1.31 12.66 -5.38
N GLN A 71 0.77 12.99 -4.20
CA GLN A 71 -0.13 14.13 -4.00
C GLN A 71 0.58 15.48 -4.13
N GLU A 72 1.83 15.58 -3.69
CA GLU A 72 2.63 16.80 -3.85
C GLU A 72 2.89 17.12 -5.32
N ILE A 73 3.07 16.08 -6.15
CA ILE A 73 3.29 16.21 -7.59
C ILE A 73 1.99 16.48 -8.34
N ASP A 74 0.92 15.75 -8.01
CA ASP A 74 -0.41 15.89 -8.61
C ASP A 74 -1.48 15.97 -7.49
N PRO A 75 -1.83 17.18 -7.04
CA PRO A 75 -2.81 17.38 -5.96
C PRO A 75 -4.23 16.90 -6.29
N ASP A 76 -4.54 16.69 -7.57
CA ASP A 76 -5.86 16.22 -8.03
C ASP A 76 -5.89 14.70 -8.25
N PHE A 77 -4.77 14.01 -8.04
CA PHE A 77 -4.67 12.57 -8.25
C PHE A 77 -5.42 11.76 -7.19
N ALA A 78 -6.70 11.49 -7.46
CA ALA A 78 -7.59 10.82 -6.53
C ALA A 78 -7.06 9.48 -5.97
N MET A 79 -6.34 8.70 -6.80
CA MET A 79 -5.83 7.40 -6.36
C MET A 79 -4.70 7.51 -5.32
N ALA A 80 -3.95 8.61 -5.29
CA ALA A 80 -2.96 8.83 -4.23
C ALA A 80 -3.63 9.03 -2.86
N TYR A 81 -4.73 9.76 -2.79
CA TYR A 81 -5.50 9.93 -1.55
C TYR A 81 -6.26 8.65 -1.16
N TRP A 82 -6.80 7.91 -2.14
CA TRP A 82 -7.35 6.57 -1.92
C TRP A 82 -6.31 5.66 -1.26
N GLY A 83 -5.09 5.60 -1.82
CA GLY A 83 -4.01 4.77 -1.33
C GLY A 83 -3.58 5.16 0.09
N GLU A 84 -3.40 6.45 0.35
CA GLU A 84 -3.04 6.96 1.68
C GLU A 84 -4.11 6.61 2.72
N SER A 85 -5.40 6.75 2.39
CA SER A 85 -6.49 6.41 3.31
C SER A 85 -6.42 4.94 3.78
N LEU A 86 -5.99 4.05 2.88
CA LEU A 86 -5.82 2.63 3.19
C LEU A 86 -4.57 2.34 4.02
N THR A 87 -3.63 3.28 4.16
CA THR A 87 -2.47 3.10 5.07
C THR A 87 -2.85 3.18 6.54
N TYR A 88 -4.05 3.69 6.85
CA TYR A 88 -4.63 3.63 8.20
C TYR A 88 -5.50 2.37 8.38
N ASN A 89 -5.73 1.61 7.31
CA ASN A 89 -6.50 0.37 7.34
C ASN A 89 -5.68 -0.79 7.86
N HIS A 90 -6.05 -1.28 9.04
CA HIS A 90 -5.61 -2.56 9.55
C HIS A 90 -6.75 -3.58 9.34
N PRO A 91 -6.90 -4.16 8.13
CA PRO A 91 -8.09 -4.91 7.74
C PRO A 91 -8.36 -6.13 8.61
N LEU A 92 -7.36 -6.66 9.31
CA LEU A 92 -7.48 -7.82 10.17
C LEU A 92 -7.79 -7.48 11.64
N VAL A 93 -7.92 -6.19 11.97
CA VAL A 93 -8.27 -5.71 13.31
C VAL A 93 -9.77 -5.41 13.36
N SER A 94 -10.44 -5.88 14.42
CA SER A 94 -11.91 -5.80 14.51
C SER A 94 -12.44 -4.37 14.48
N GLN A 95 -11.77 -3.43 15.14
CA GLN A 95 -12.18 -2.02 15.21
C GLN A 95 -11.12 -1.11 14.65
N MET A 96 -11.56 0.01 14.09
CA MET A 96 -10.71 1.00 13.45
C MET A 96 -11.23 2.41 13.69
N ASP A 97 -10.30 3.34 13.92
CA ASP A 97 -10.58 4.77 13.89
C ASP A 97 -10.65 5.24 12.44
N ALA A 98 -11.70 6.00 12.10
CA ALA A 98 -11.92 6.55 10.77
C ALA A 98 -11.37 7.99 10.64
N THR A 99 -10.92 8.61 11.72
CA THR A 99 -10.56 10.03 11.79
C THR A 99 -9.49 10.42 10.77
N ASP A 100 -8.34 9.75 10.78
CA ASP A 100 -7.24 10.03 9.86
C ASP A 100 -7.58 9.71 8.39
N PRO A 101 -8.14 8.53 8.04
CA PRO A 101 -8.53 8.26 6.66
C PRO A 101 -9.57 9.24 6.10
N SER A 102 -10.56 9.66 6.91
CA SER A 102 -11.56 10.66 6.47
C SER A 102 -10.95 12.04 6.30
N ALA A 103 -9.98 12.42 7.15
CA ALA A 103 -9.23 13.66 6.99
C ALA A 103 -8.38 13.64 5.70
N THR A 104 -7.73 12.52 5.38
CA THR A 104 -7.01 12.33 4.11
C THR A 104 -7.93 12.55 2.91
N LEU A 105 -9.11 11.93 2.88
CA LEU A 105 -10.06 12.13 1.80
C LEU A 105 -10.52 13.61 1.73
N ALA A 106 -10.79 14.25 2.87
CA ALA A 106 -11.18 15.66 2.90
C ALA A 106 -10.12 16.62 2.31
N ARG A 107 -8.82 16.24 2.30
CA ARG A 107 -7.77 17.00 1.61
C ARG A 107 -7.92 16.98 0.08
N LEU A 108 -8.44 15.89 -0.50
CA LEU A 108 -8.70 15.79 -1.94
C LEU A 108 -9.84 16.73 -2.37
N ALA A 109 -10.98 16.68 -1.67
CA ALA A 109 -12.10 17.59 -1.86
C ALA A 109 -13.12 17.48 -0.70
N PRO A 110 -13.92 18.53 -0.44
CA PRO A 110 -14.75 18.60 0.77
C PRO A 110 -15.94 17.64 0.77
N THR A 111 -16.47 17.26 -0.39
CA THR A 111 -17.63 16.36 -0.49
C THR A 111 -17.29 15.10 -1.27
N ARG A 112 -18.02 14.02 -0.98
CA ARG A 112 -17.90 12.73 -1.68
C ARG A 112 -18.06 12.91 -3.19
N GLU A 113 -19.05 13.70 -3.63
CA GLU A 113 -19.31 13.95 -5.04
C GLU A 113 -18.14 14.65 -5.72
N ALA A 114 -17.55 15.65 -5.05
CA ALA A 114 -16.39 16.38 -5.56
C ALA A 114 -15.14 15.48 -5.62
N ARG A 115 -14.95 14.57 -4.65
CA ARG A 115 -13.87 13.58 -4.68
C ARG A 115 -14.05 12.57 -5.80
N LEU A 116 -15.25 12.01 -5.96
CA LEU A 116 -15.57 11.09 -7.06
C LEU A 116 -15.44 11.74 -8.44
N ALA A 117 -15.67 13.04 -8.57
CA ALA A 117 -15.46 13.78 -9.81
C ALA A 117 -13.98 13.86 -10.22
N LYS A 118 -13.04 13.72 -9.28
CA LYS A 118 -11.59 13.70 -9.56
C LYS A 118 -11.06 12.32 -9.98
N ALA A 119 -11.89 11.27 -9.95
CA ALA A 119 -11.57 9.95 -10.48
C ALA A 119 -12.18 9.79 -11.89
N PRO A 120 -11.41 10.01 -12.97
CA PRO A 120 -11.96 10.09 -14.32
C PRO A 120 -12.35 8.72 -14.90
N THR A 121 -11.69 7.64 -14.50
CA THR A 121 -12.03 6.30 -15.00
C THR A 121 -13.09 5.62 -14.14
N PRO A 122 -13.93 4.74 -14.71
CA PRO A 122 -14.89 3.97 -13.91
C PRO A 122 -14.21 3.08 -12.85
N ARG A 123 -13.03 2.55 -13.17
CA ARG A 123 -12.22 1.72 -12.27
C ARG A 123 -11.75 2.49 -11.03
N GLU A 124 -11.13 3.65 -11.22
CA GLU A 124 -10.68 4.52 -10.12
C GLU A 124 -11.86 5.02 -9.29
N LYS A 125 -12.96 5.39 -9.95
CA LYS A 125 -14.18 5.81 -9.27
C LYS A 125 -14.76 4.68 -8.42
N GLY A 126 -14.68 3.43 -8.89
CA GLY A 126 -15.06 2.25 -8.12
C GLY A 126 -14.22 2.07 -6.85
N PHE A 127 -12.90 2.14 -6.96
CA PHE A 127 -11.99 2.08 -5.82
C PHE A 127 -12.25 3.21 -4.80
N LEU A 128 -12.38 4.45 -5.29
CA LEU A 128 -12.66 5.60 -4.44
C LEU A 128 -14.03 5.48 -3.77
N ASN A 129 -15.06 5.05 -4.51
CA ASN A 129 -16.40 4.82 -3.96
C ASN A 129 -16.40 3.79 -2.83
N ALA A 130 -15.59 2.74 -2.95
CA ALA A 130 -15.46 1.72 -1.91
C ALA A 130 -14.85 2.30 -0.63
N VAL A 131 -13.74 3.05 -0.69
CA VAL A 131 -13.15 3.64 0.54
C VAL A 131 -14.01 4.74 1.15
N GLU A 132 -14.80 5.44 0.35
CA GLU A 132 -15.78 6.41 0.83
C GLU A 132 -16.92 5.74 1.63
N ILE A 133 -17.21 4.46 1.38
CA ILE A 133 -18.12 3.67 2.22
C ILE A 133 -17.39 3.22 3.49
N LEU A 134 -16.16 2.72 3.33
CA LEU A 134 -15.34 2.23 4.43
C LEU A 134 -15.10 3.30 5.53
N TRP A 135 -14.88 4.55 5.12
CA TRP A 135 -14.60 5.69 6.00
C TRP A 135 -15.79 6.64 6.17
N GLY A 136 -16.96 6.27 5.64
CA GLY A 136 -18.18 7.04 5.78
C GLY A 136 -18.78 6.98 7.19
N ASP A 137 -20.01 7.43 7.30
CA ASP A 137 -20.77 7.35 8.55
C ASP A 137 -21.27 5.91 8.81
N GLY A 138 -21.60 5.61 10.07
CA GLY A 138 -22.23 4.36 10.49
C GLY A 138 -21.32 3.43 11.30
N ASP A 139 -21.91 2.29 11.72
CA ASP A 139 -21.17 1.30 12.49
C ASP A 139 -20.03 0.68 11.66
N HIS A 140 -18.93 0.37 12.34
CA HIS A 140 -17.74 -0.20 11.70
C HIS A 140 -17.99 -1.54 10.99
N VAL A 141 -18.93 -2.37 11.46
CA VAL A 141 -19.30 -3.62 10.79
C VAL A 141 -20.00 -3.30 9.47
N ASP A 142 -21.03 -2.44 9.51
CA ASP A 142 -21.79 -2.05 8.33
C ASP A 142 -20.90 -1.42 7.25
N ARG A 143 -19.96 -0.55 7.65
CA ARG A 143 -18.99 0.08 6.73
C ARG A 143 -18.07 -0.94 6.07
N ARG A 144 -17.60 -1.96 6.80
CA ARG A 144 -16.72 -3.01 6.24
C ARG A 144 -17.47 -3.98 5.34
N VAL A 145 -18.72 -4.31 5.66
CA VAL A 145 -19.59 -5.11 4.78
C VAL A 145 -19.89 -4.33 3.51
N GLY A 146 -20.30 -3.05 3.61
CA GLY A 146 -20.55 -2.22 2.44
C GLY A 146 -19.30 -1.97 1.60
N TYR A 147 -18.12 -1.85 2.21
CA TYR A 147 -16.85 -1.81 1.49
C TYR A 147 -16.59 -3.11 0.71
N MET A 148 -16.85 -4.26 1.33
CA MET A 148 -16.73 -5.56 0.68
C MET A 148 -17.68 -5.68 -0.52
N GLU A 149 -18.96 -5.34 -0.36
CA GLU A 149 -19.96 -5.37 -1.43
C GLU A 149 -19.61 -4.41 -2.58
N ALA A 150 -19.08 -3.23 -2.27
CA ALA A 150 -18.62 -2.29 -3.30
C ALA A 150 -17.41 -2.84 -4.08
N MET A 151 -16.48 -3.51 -3.39
CA MET A 151 -15.35 -4.19 -4.03
C MET A 151 -15.78 -5.43 -4.82
N GLU A 152 -16.81 -6.15 -4.38
CA GLU A 152 -17.42 -7.26 -5.12
C GLU A 152 -18.01 -6.77 -6.46
N ALA A 153 -18.78 -5.68 -6.42
CA ALA A 153 -19.33 -5.07 -7.63
C ALA A 153 -18.23 -4.61 -8.59
N LEU A 154 -17.12 -4.06 -8.07
CA LEU A 154 -15.96 -3.68 -8.87
C LEU A 154 -15.28 -4.90 -9.48
N TYR A 155 -15.11 -5.98 -8.71
CA TYR A 155 -14.55 -7.24 -9.20
C TYR A 155 -15.40 -7.85 -10.31
N ALA A 156 -16.72 -7.84 -10.18
CA ALA A 156 -17.63 -8.29 -11.23
C ALA A 156 -17.47 -7.50 -12.55
N ALA A 157 -17.16 -6.19 -12.46
CA ALA A 157 -16.91 -5.36 -13.63
C ALA A 157 -15.50 -5.53 -14.23
N TYR A 158 -14.52 -5.97 -13.43
CA TYR A 158 -13.11 -6.13 -13.80
C TYR A 158 -12.52 -7.46 -13.29
N PRO A 159 -13.04 -8.63 -13.72
CA PRO A 159 -12.69 -9.92 -13.11
C PRO A 159 -11.24 -10.36 -13.38
N GLU A 160 -10.63 -9.86 -14.46
CA GLU A 160 -9.25 -10.16 -14.86
C GLU A 160 -8.22 -9.19 -14.24
N ASP A 161 -8.68 -8.19 -13.49
CA ASP A 161 -7.82 -7.19 -12.88
C ASP A 161 -7.28 -7.68 -11.54
N ALA A 162 -5.98 -8.00 -11.52
CA ALA A 162 -5.33 -8.59 -10.36
C ALA A 162 -5.40 -7.69 -9.11
N GLU A 163 -5.34 -6.37 -9.29
CA GLU A 163 -5.39 -5.42 -8.18
C GLU A 163 -6.81 -5.33 -7.61
N VAL A 164 -7.83 -5.28 -8.46
CA VAL A 164 -9.24 -5.36 -8.01
C VAL A 164 -9.49 -6.66 -7.24
N ALA A 165 -9.03 -7.79 -7.78
CA ALA A 165 -9.16 -9.10 -7.13
C ALA A 165 -8.45 -9.15 -5.76
N ALA A 166 -7.25 -8.58 -5.65
CA ALA A 166 -6.49 -8.52 -4.41
C ALA A 166 -7.21 -7.69 -3.34
N PHE A 167 -7.65 -6.48 -3.67
CA PHE A 167 -8.37 -5.61 -2.73
C PHE A 167 -9.76 -6.16 -2.37
N TYR A 168 -10.45 -6.84 -3.28
CA TYR A 168 -11.70 -7.54 -2.96
C TYR A 168 -11.47 -8.72 -2.01
N SER A 169 -10.44 -9.52 -2.25
CA SER A 169 -10.07 -10.62 -1.34
C SER A 169 -9.78 -10.11 0.07
N LEU A 170 -9.06 -8.99 0.17
CA LEU A 170 -8.76 -8.34 1.45
C LEU A 170 -10.01 -7.75 2.12
N SER A 171 -10.95 -7.19 1.35
CA SER A 171 -12.19 -6.64 1.90
C SER A 171 -13.08 -7.73 2.50
N MET A 172 -13.13 -8.92 1.89
CA MET A 172 -13.81 -10.09 2.46
C MET A 172 -13.23 -10.48 3.83
N LEU A 173 -11.89 -10.57 3.93
CA LEU A 173 -11.22 -10.86 5.20
C LEU A 173 -11.53 -9.80 6.27
N SER A 174 -11.57 -8.53 5.87
CA SER A 174 -11.95 -7.42 6.75
C SER A 174 -13.39 -7.52 7.23
N ALA A 175 -14.34 -7.86 6.36
CA ALA A 175 -15.73 -8.05 6.74
C ALA A 175 -15.88 -9.20 7.74
N VAL A 176 -15.23 -10.35 7.49
CA VAL A 176 -15.21 -11.51 8.38
C VAL A 176 -14.63 -11.15 9.76
N ALA A 177 -13.52 -10.41 9.80
CA ALA A 177 -12.89 -10.00 11.06
C ALA A 177 -13.81 -9.10 11.89
N ALA A 178 -14.58 -8.22 11.25
CA ALA A 178 -15.47 -7.29 11.93
C ALA A 178 -16.77 -7.94 12.41
N THR A 179 -17.39 -8.79 11.59
CA THR A 179 -18.57 -9.57 11.99
C THR A 179 -18.24 -10.65 13.02
N ARG A 180 -16.95 -11.00 13.16
CA ARG A 180 -16.47 -12.16 13.92
C ARG A 180 -17.11 -13.45 13.43
N ASP A 181 -17.41 -13.54 12.15
CA ASP A 181 -17.95 -14.75 11.55
C ASP A 181 -16.87 -15.85 11.55
N LEU A 182 -17.18 -16.97 12.23
CA LEU A 182 -16.29 -18.11 12.36
C LEU A 182 -16.77 -19.32 11.54
N SER A 183 -17.84 -19.16 10.75
CA SER A 183 -18.51 -20.25 10.04
C SER A 183 -17.60 -20.98 9.03
N GLN A 184 -16.55 -20.31 8.53
CA GLN A 184 -15.60 -20.83 7.54
C GLN A 184 -14.24 -21.23 8.15
N ARG A 185 -14.12 -21.30 9.49
CA ARG A 185 -12.91 -21.85 10.12
C ARG A 185 -12.93 -23.38 9.99
N LEU A 186 -11.97 -23.92 9.25
CA LEU A 186 -11.65 -25.36 9.23
C LEU A 186 -11.19 -25.84 10.61
#